data_AF-A0A6J6G8Q0-F1
#
_entry.id   AF-A0A6J6G8Q0-F1
#
_cell.length_a   1.000
_cell.length_b   1.000
_cell.length_c   1.000
_cell.angle_alpha   90.00
_cell.angle_beta   90.00
_cell.angle_gamma   90.00
#
_symmetry.space_group_name_H-M   'P 1'
#
loop_
_entity.id
_entity.type
_entity.pdbx_description
1 polymer ?
#
loop_
_entity_poly.entity_id
_entity_poly.type
_entity_poly.pdbx_seq_one_letter_code
_entity_poly.pdbx_strand_id
1 'polypeptide(L)'
;MRILLVADHLDDARAVERSLSEDGHTVTTCNDRFGGPCRSVVDLDDCPLESSMDLAVVARSPHGRRGIEEMGSVCAARHRVGVVEIDPSVPDDRSIYDLADAAEREICHGYAQTVIATLREVLQDDAFDVQVRRHDRDVRVRVALGFDASPTTVSSIADRARAGVRRHDRFAQVIDVSVQHSLW
;
A
#
# COMPACT_ATOMS: atom_id res chain seq x y z
N MET A 1 -8.84 4.31 12.15
CA MET A 1 -8.06 4.40 10.90
C MET A 1 -8.62 5.51 10.02
N ARG A 2 -7.79 6.12 9.19
CA ARG A 2 -8.16 7.05 8.13
C ARG A 2 -8.38 6.26 6.85
N ILE A 3 -9.61 6.24 6.38
CA ILE A 3 -10.04 5.42 5.24
C ILE A 3 -10.45 6.34 4.10
N LEU A 4 -9.86 6.10 2.92
CA LEU A 4 -10.35 6.67 1.68
C LEU A 4 -11.49 5.79 1.15
N LEU A 5 -12.71 6.31 1.15
CA LEU A 5 -13.86 5.66 0.55
C LEU A 5 -14.04 6.09 -0.90
N VAL A 6 -14.19 5.10 -1.77
CA VAL A 6 -14.35 5.24 -3.21
C VAL A 6 -15.59 4.45 -3.61
N ALA A 7 -16.51 5.06 -4.35
CA ALA A 7 -17.70 4.38 -4.83
C ALA A 7 -18.27 5.12 -6.05
N ASP A 8 -18.89 4.37 -6.97
CA ASP A 8 -19.65 4.95 -8.09
C ASP A 8 -21.09 5.29 -7.72
N HIS A 9 -21.65 4.60 -6.73
CA HIS A 9 -23.03 4.78 -6.28
C HIS A 9 -23.09 5.40 -4.89
N LEU A 10 -23.93 6.43 -4.75
CA LEU A 10 -24.06 7.19 -3.50
C LEU A 10 -24.63 6.35 -2.36
N ASP A 11 -25.53 5.40 -2.65
CA ASP A 11 -26.13 4.55 -1.63
C ASP A 11 -25.11 3.52 -1.10
N ASP A 12 -24.28 2.95 -1.98
CA ASP A 12 -23.15 2.09 -1.62
C ASP A 12 -22.15 2.84 -0.73
N ALA A 13 -21.77 4.06 -1.13
CA ALA A 13 -20.91 4.92 -0.32
C ALA A 13 -21.49 5.17 1.07
N ARG A 14 -22.77 5.55 1.16
CA ARG A 14 -23.42 5.87 2.44
C ARG A 14 -23.52 4.67 3.37
N ALA A 15 -23.79 3.49 2.83
CA ALA A 15 -23.86 2.27 3.62
C ALA A 15 -22.51 1.95 4.26
N VAL A 16 -21.43 1.98 3.46
CA VAL A 16 -20.07 1.70 3.95
C VAL A 16 -19.55 2.83 4.84
N GLU A 17 -19.77 4.11 4.49
CA GLU A 17 -19.39 5.27 5.32
C GLU A 17 -20.00 5.17 6.71
N ARG A 18 -21.29 4.82 6.81
CA ARG A 18 -21.99 4.66 8.09
C ARG A 18 -21.36 3.56 8.93
N SER A 19 -21.21 2.35 8.38
CA SER A 19 -20.62 1.22 9.10
C SER A 19 -19.23 1.55 9.63
N LEU A 20 -18.35 2.08 8.76
CA LEU A 20 -16.99 2.42 9.15
C LEU A 20 -16.94 3.57 10.18
N SER A 21 -17.83 4.55 10.08
CA SER A 21 -17.88 5.65 11.05
C SER A 21 -18.39 5.20 12.41
N GLU A 22 -19.37 4.28 12.45
CA GLU A 22 -19.89 3.66 13.67
C GLU A 22 -18.80 2.85 14.40
N ASP A 23 -17.91 2.21 13.64
CA ASP A 23 -16.72 1.51 14.16
C ASP A 23 -15.58 2.48 14.57
N GLY A 24 -15.80 3.80 14.46
CA GLY A 24 -14.86 4.84 14.89
C GLY A 24 -13.76 5.19 13.88
N HIS A 25 -13.91 4.79 12.62
CA HIS A 25 -12.99 5.19 11.55
C HIS A 25 -13.28 6.61 11.04
N THR A 26 -12.24 7.29 10.57
CA THR A 26 -12.38 8.57 9.87
C THR A 26 -12.45 8.29 8.38
N VAL A 27 -13.63 8.50 7.78
CA VAL A 27 -13.87 8.24 6.36
C VAL A 27 -13.77 9.54 5.56
N THR A 28 -13.05 9.51 4.44
CA THR A 28 -12.91 10.65 3.52
C THR A 28 -13.11 10.16 2.08
N THR A 29 -13.62 11.01 1.19
CA THR A 29 -13.88 10.69 -0.22
C THR A 29 -13.04 11.55 -1.16
N CYS A 30 -12.74 11.07 -2.38
CA CYS A 30 -12.05 11.86 -3.41
C CYS A 30 -12.89 13.01 -3.96
N ASN A 31 -14.22 12.88 -3.93
CA ASN A 31 -15.16 13.84 -4.49
C ASN A 31 -15.93 14.54 -3.37
N ASP A 32 -16.66 15.59 -3.71
CA ASP A 32 -17.67 16.13 -2.80
C ASP A 32 -18.85 15.14 -2.65
N ARG A 33 -19.69 15.36 -1.63
CA ARG A 33 -20.85 14.49 -1.33
C ARG A 33 -21.95 14.50 -2.41
N PHE A 34 -21.78 15.26 -3.49
CA PHE A 34 -22.73 15.41 -4.59
C PHE A 34 -22.21 14.82 -5.91
N GLY A 35 -21.05 14.17 -5.92
CA GLY A 35 -20.44 13.63 -7.14
C GLY A 35 -19.74 14.71 -7.98
N GLY A 36 -19.27 15.78 -7.33
CA GLY A 36 -18.42 16.78 -7.96
C GLY A 36 -17.05 16.24 -8.35
N PRO A 37 -16.22 17.06 -9.03
CA PRO A 37 -14.92 16.62 -9.52
C PRO A 37 -14.01 16.15 -8.38
N CYS A 38 -12.98 15.38 -8.73
CA CYS A 38 -11.90 15.05 -7.82
C CYS A 38 -11.37 16.31 -7.14
N ARG A 39 -11.25 16.28 -5.80
CA ARG A 39 -10.80 17.42 -4.98
C ARG A 39 -9.47 18.01 -5.45
N SER A 40 -8.55 17.16 -5.91
CA SER A 40 -7.23 17.57 -6.42
C SER A 40 -7.29 18.46 -7.66
N VAL A 41 -8.44 18.51 -8.36
CA VAL A 41 -8.65 19.39 -9.52
C VAL A 41 -8.92 20.83 -9.07
N VAL A 42 -9.54 20.99 -7.90
CA VAL A 42 -9.84 22.31 -7.32
C VAL A 42 -8.60 22.82 -6.57
N ASP A 43 -8.06 22.00 -5.67
CA ASP A 43 -6.83 22.28 -4.92
C ASP A 43 -6.09 20.95 -4.67
N LEU A 44 -4.79 20.92 -4.97
CA LEU A 44 -3.99 19.71 -4.74
C LEU A 44 -3.92 19.38 -3.25
N ASP A 45 -3.91 20.37 -2.37
CA ASP A 45 -3.81 20.18 -0.92
C ASP A 45 -5.10 19.57 -0.33
N ASP A 46 -6.22 19.62 -1.05
CA ASP A 46 -7.48 18.98 -0.67
C ASP A 46 -7.54 17.49 -1.04
N CYS A 47 -6.53 16.98 -1.74
CA CYS A 47 -6.43 15.57 -2.09
C CYS A 47 -6.20 14.72 -0.82
N PRO A 48 -7.07 13.75 -0.49
CA PRO A 48 -6.91 12.94 0.72
C PRO A 48 -5.56 12.19 0.78
N LEU A 49 -4.98 11.85 -0.39
CA LEU A 49 -3.71 11.12 -0.52
C LEU A 49 -2.46 11.98 -0.29
N GLU A 50 -2.60 13.31 -0.17
CA GLU A 50 -1.53 14.18 0.32
C GLU A 50 -1.37 14.08 1.85
N SER A 51 -2.38 13.55 2.54
CA SER A 51 -2.30 13.12 3.94
C SER A 51 -2.10 11.60 4.04
N SER A 52 -1.76 11.09 5.23
CA SER A 52 -1.69 9.64 5.46
C SER A 52 -3.09 9.01 5.41
N MET A 53 -3.20 7.93 4.65
CA MET A 53 -4.38 7.08 4.53
C MET A 53 -3.96 5.65 4.84
N ASP A 54 -4.68 5.00 5.76
CA ASP A 54 -4.35 3.64 6.19
C ASP A 54 -4.85 2.62 5.15
N LEU A 55 -6.00 2.88 4.54
CA LEU A 55 -6.68 1.97 3.63
C LEU A 55 -7.57 2.76 2.66
N ALA A 56 -7.70 2.25 1.44
CA ALA A 56 -8.72 2.66 0.49
C ALA A 56 -9.74 1.54 0.33
N VAL A 57 -11.02 1.89 0.49
CA VAL A 57 -12.15 0.99 0.36
C VAL A 57 -12.95 1.36 -0.87
N VAL A 58 -13.11 0.41 -1.77
CA VAL A 58 -14.03 0.52 -2.91
C VAL A 58 -15.35 -0.12 -2.52
N ALA A 59 -16.36 0.70 -2.28
CA ALA A 59 -17.72 0.21 -2.02
C ALA A 59 -18.41 -0.08 -3.36
N ARG A 60 -18.65 -1.36 -3.64
CA ARG A 60 -19.26 -1.78 -4.91
C ARG A 60 -20.16 -2.99 -4.72
N SER A 61 -21.43 -2.83 -5.06
CA SER A 61 -22.35 -3.97 -5.20
C SER A 61 -21.92 -4.94 -6.32
N PRO A 62 -22.26 -6.24 -6.28
CA PRO A 62 -21.74 -7.26 -7.21
C PRO A 62 -22.07 -7.04 -8.69
N HIS A 63 -23.12 -6.27 -8.94
CA HIS A 63 -23.61 -5.92 -10.28
C HIS A 63 -23.28 -4.47 -10.67
N GLY A 64 -22.61 -3.74 -9.78
CA GLY A 64 -22.12 -2.39 -10.03
C GLY A 64 -21.06 -2.41 -11.14
N ARG A 65 -21.20 -1.53 -12.12
CA ARG A 65 -20.15 -1.36 -13.13
C ARG A 65 -19.01 -0.56 -12.53
N ARG A 66 -17.78 -0.85 -12.96
CA ARG A 66 -16.64 0.02 -12.67
C ARG A 66 -16.85 1.35 -13.38
N GLY A 67 -17.06 2.40 -12.61
CA GLY A 67 -17.28 3.75 -13.11
C GLY A 67 -16.05 4.64 -12.97
N ILE A 68 -16.14 5.84 -13.54
CA ILE A 68 -15.05 6.83 -13.48
C ILE A 68 -14.83 7.35 -12.05
N GLU A 69 -15.87 7.31 -11.22
CA GLU A 69 -15.81 7.75 -9.83
C GLU A 69 -14.96 6.80 -8.96
N GLU A 70 -14.65 5.61 -9.47
CA GLU A 70 -13.76 4.66 -8.80
C GLU A 70 -12.27 4.96 -9.02
N MET A 71 -11.93 5.99 -9.79
CA MET A 71 -10.55 6.35 -10.13
C MET A 71 -9.68 6.63 -8.88
N GLY A 72 -10.30 7.02 -7.76
CA GLY A 72 -9.62 7.17 -6.47
C GLY A 72 -8.84 5.93 -6.04
N SER A 73 -9.33 4.73 -6.38
CA SER A 73 -8.65 3.46 -6.09
C SER A 73 -7.31 3.31 -6.83
N VAL A 74 -7.22 3.82 -8.06
CA VAL A 74 -6.00 3.81 -8.86
C VAL A 74 -4.96 4.75 -8.25
N CYS A 75 -5.39 5.94 -7.82
CA CYS A 75 -4.52 6.88 -7.13
C CYS A 75 -4.02 6.30 -5.80
N ALA A 76 -4.90 5.69 -5.00
CA ALA A 76 -4.53 5.03 -3.75
C ALA A 76 -3.46 3.94 -3.96
N ALA A 77 -3.66 3.04 -4.93
CA ALA A 77 -2.70 2.01 -5.28
C ALA A 77 -1.34 2.58 -5.71
N ARG A 78 -1.33 3.69 -6.47
CA ARG A 78 -0.09 4.39 -6.87
C ARG A 78 0.65 5.01 -5.69
N HIS A 79 -0.07 5.47 -4.67
CA HIS A 79 0.48 5.97 -3.40
C HIS A 79 0.79 4.85 -2.40
N ARG A 80 0.68 3.57 -2.82
CA ARG A 80 0.88 2.40 -1.97
C ARG A 80 -0.02 2.40 -0.74
N VAL A 81 -1.24 2.91 -0.88
CA VAL A 81 -2.32 2.67 0.09
C VAL A 81 -2.98 1.35 -0.29
N GLY A 82 -3.22 0.47 0.68
CA GLY A 82 -3.92 -0.79 0.45
C GLY A 82 -5.30 -0.53 -0.13
N VAL A 83 -5.70 -1.27 -1.17
CA VAL A 83 -7.02 -1.12 -1.79
C VAL A 83 -7.80 -2.40 -1.59
N VAL A 84 -8.98 -2.29 -0.98
CA VAL A 84 -9.89 -3.41 -0.76
C VAL A 84 -11.26 -3.09 -1.32
N GLU A 85 -11.97 -4.12 -1.77
CA GLU A 85 -13.34 -4.00 -2.26
C GLU A 85 -14.29 -4.55 -1.21
N ILE A 86 -15.34 -3.80 -0.90
CA ILE A 86 -16.41 -4.19 0.02
C ILE A 86 -17.73 -4.12 -0.73
N ASP A 87 -18.48 -5.22 -0.66
CA ASP A 87 -19.85 -5.28 -1.12
C ASP A 87 -20.79 -4.78 -0.01
N PRO A 88 -21.46 -3.63 -0.16
CA PRO A 88 -22.38 -3.13 0.86
C PRO A 88 -23.64 -3.98 1.03
N SER A 89 -23.95 -4.86 0.07
CA SER A 89 -25.15 -5.71 0.07
C SER A 89 -24.95 -7.06 0.76
N VAL A 90 -23.69 -7.44 1.05
CA VAL A 90 -23.35 -8.71 1.66
C VAL A 90 -22.44 -8.45 2.87
N PRO A 91 -22.80 -8.93 4.08
CA PRO A 91 -21.91 -8.84 5.23
C PRO A 91 -20.56 -9.52 4.92
N ASP A 92 -19.45 -8.81 5.10
CA ASP A 92 -18.11 -9.43 5.13
C ASP A 92 -17.83 -9.90 6.56
N ASP A 93 -17.54 -11.18 6.72
CA ASP A 93 -17.22 -11.77 8.03
C ASP A 93 -15.84 -11.34 8.55
N ARG A 94 -14.99 -10.75 7.69
CA ARG A 94 -13.68 -10.24 8.05
C ARG A 94 -13.79 -8.82 8.58
N SER A 95 -13.01 -8.50 9.61
CA SER A 95 -12.91 -7.14 10.07
C SER A 95 -12.18 -6.27 9.04
N ILE A 96 -12.44 -4.96 9.04
CA ILE A 96 -11.70 -4.00 8.23
C ILE A 96 -10.20 -4.00 8.53
N TYR A 97 -9.81 -4.40 9.76
CA TYR A 97 -8.41 -4.56 10.14
C TYR A 97 -7.77 -5.77 9.46
N ASP A 98 -8.46 -6.90 9.36
CA ASP A 98 -7.96 -8.08 8.64
C ASP A 98 -7.75 -7.79 7.15
N LEU A 99 -8.67 -7.00 6.57
CA LEU A 99 -8.58 -6.52 5.20
C LEU A 99 -7.38 -5.59 5.00
N ALA A 100 -7.18 -4.63 5.90
CA ALA A 100 -6.02 -3.73 5.88
C ALA A 100 -4.70 -4.50 5.99
N ASP A 101 -4.61 -5.44 6.93
CA ASP A 101 -3.43 -6.28 7.13
C ASP A 101 -3.13 -7.15 5.91
N ALA A 102 -4.16 -7.68 5.24
CA ALA A 102 -3.99 -8.44 4.01
C ALA A 102 -3.44 -7.57 2.88
N ALA A 103 -3.99 -6.37 2.69
CA ALA A 103 -3.53 -5.42 1.68
C ALA A 103 -2.08 -4.95 1.96
N GLU A 104 -1.72 -4.71 3.22
CA GLU A 104 -0.36 -4.34 3.60
C GLU A 104 0.64 -5.46 3.33
N ARG A 105 0.26 -6.73 3.62
CA ARG A 105 1.09 -7.89 3.28
C ARG A 105 1.35 -8.00 1.78
N GLU A 106 0.34 -7.73 0.95
CA GLU A 106 0.49 -7.75 -0.52
C GLU A 106 1.44 -6.65 -1.00
N ILE A 107 1.32 -5.43 -0.46
CA ILE A 107 2.24 -4.32 -0.76
C ILE A 107 3.67 -4.68 -0.37
N CYS A 108 3.88 -5.13 0.88
CA CYS A 108 5.20 -5.54 1.37
C CYS A 108 5.78 -6.71 0.54
N HIS A 109 4.95 -7.64 0.10
CA HIS A 109 5.36 -8.71 -0.80
C HIS A 109 5.87 -8.17 -2.14
N GLY A 110 5.18 -7.19 -2.74
CA GLY A 110 5.61 -6.55 -3.99
C GLY A 110 6.98 -5.87 -3.88
N TYR A 111 7.24 -5.18 -2.76
CA TYR A 111 8.56 -4.66 -2.44
C TYR A 111 9.62 -5.77 -2.35
N ALA A 112 9.34 -6.81 -1.54
CA ALA A 112 10.27 -7.91 -1.33
C ALA A 112 10.64 -8.60 -2.65
N GLN A 113 9.67 -8.89 -3.52
CA GLN A 113 9.92 -9.50 -4.82
C GLN A 113 10.82 -8.64 -5.70
N THR A 114 10.60 -7.33 -5.72
CA THR A 114 11.43 -6.42 -6.54
C THR A 114 12.85 -6.32 -6.01
N VAL A 115 13.02 -6.28 -4.67
CA VAL A 115 14.33 -6.32 -4.02
C VAL A 115 15.04 -7.64 -4.29
N ILE A 116 14.36 -8.78 -4.14
CA ILE A 116 14.92 -10.11 -4.42
C ILE A 116 15.41 -10.19 -5.86
N ALA A 117 14.58 -9.83 -6.84
CA ALA A 117 14.95 -9.84 -8.25
C ALA A 117 16.20 -8.99 -8.52
N THR A 118 16.25 -7.83 -7.87
CA THR A 118 17.33 -6.86 -7.96
C THR A 118 18.64 -7.37 -7.32
N LEU A 119 18.56 -8.06 -6.19
CA LEU A 119 19.71 -8.65 -5.50
C LEU A 119 20.26 -9.89 -6.20
N ARG A 120 19.40 -10.71 -6.82
CA ARG A 120 19.83 -11.89 -7.60
C ARG A 120 20.80 -11.55 -8.73
N GLU A 121 20.71 -10.34 -9.29
CA GLU A 121 21.67 -9.86 -10.30
C GLU A 121 23.11 -9.76 -9.76
N VAL A 122 23.29 -9.60 -8.45
CA VAL A 122 24.60 -9.44 -7.79
C VAL A 122 25.00 -10.68 -6.98
N LEU A 123 24.04 -11.28 -6.27
CA LEU A 123 24.26 -12.42 -5.38
C LEU A 123 24.17 -13.78 -6.08
N GLN A 124 23.61 -13.82 -7.31
CA GLN A 124 23.48 -15.05 -8.09
C GLN A 124 22.81 -16.17 -7.27
N ASP A 125 23.54 -17.26 -7.01
CA ASP A 125 23.07 -18.46 -6.33
C ASP A 125 23.32 -18.43 -4.80
N ASP A 126 23.94 -17.38 -4.27
CA ASP A 126 24.18 -17.25 -2.84
C ASP A 126 22.85 -17.16 -2.07
N ALA A 127 22.78 -17.85 -0.93
CA ALA A 127 21.57 -17.89 -0.11
C ALA A 127 21.33 -16.57 0.62
N PHE A 128 20.12 -16.02 0.48
CA PHE A 128 19.67 -14.84 1.24
C PHE A 128 18.15 -14.80 1.39
N ASP A 129 17.70 -14.07 2.40
CA ASP A 129 16.29 -13.76 2.64
C ASP A 129 16.05 -12.24 2.69
N VAL A 130 14.87 -11.82 2.25
CA VAL A 130 14.45 -10.42 2.27
C VAL A 130 13.16 -10.29 3.06
N GLN A 131 13.18 -9.42 4.08
CA GLN A 131 11.99 -9.00 4.80
C GLN A 131 11.78 -7.52 4.59
N VAL A 132 10.55 -7.13 4.31
CA VAL A 132 10.16 -5.72 4.15
C VAL A 132 9.10 -5.39 5.18
N ARG A 133 9.26 -4.23 5.81
CA ARG A 133 8.23 -3.57 6.59
C ARG A 133 8.05 -2.17 6.07
N ARG A 134 6.84 -1.65 6.19
CA ARG A 134 6.50 -0.30 5.78
C ARG A 134 5.72 0.40 6.88
N HIS A 135 5.91 1.71 6.97
CA HIS A 135 5.02 2.60 7.69
C HIS A 135 4.84 3.83 6.81
N ASP A 136 3.62 4.05 6.32
CA ASP A 136 3.33 5.07 5.30
C ASP A 136 4.29 4.96 4.09
N ARG A 137 5.08 6.01 3.82
CA ARG A 137 6.02 6.05 2.69
C ARG A 137 7.43 5.62 3.08
N ASP A 138 7.63 5.18 4.33
CA ASP A 138 8.93 4.73 4.84
C ASP A 138 9.05 3.22 4.74
N VAL A 139 10.07 2.77 4.01
CA VAL A 139 10.31 1.35 3.72
C VAL A 139 11.56 0.90 4.46
N ARG A 140 11.44 -0.15 5.26
CA ARG A 140 12.55 -0.82 5.94
C ARG A 140 12.77 -2.19 5.32
N VAL A 141 13.97 -2.41 4.81
CA VAL A 141 14.39 -3.68 4.24
C VAL A 141 15.42 -4.32 5.15
N ARG A 142 15.21 -5.61 5.44
CA ARG A 142 16.21 -6.46 6.08
C ARG A 142 16.63 -7.53 5.08
N VAL A 143 17.93 -7.60 4.81
CA VAL A 143 18.53 -8.64 4.00
C VAL A 143 19.35 -9.52 4.93
N ALA A 144 18.98 -10.80 5.04
CA ALA A 144 19.70 -11.79 5.81
C ALA A 144 20.53 -12.66 4.85
N LEU A 145 21.85 -12.67 5.02
CA LEU A 145 22.78 -13.43 4.19
C LEU A 145 23.08 -14.77 4.84
N GLY A 146 23.08 -15.84 4.05
CA GLY A 146 23.49 -17.19 4.45
C GLY A 146 25.01 -17.42 4.45
N PHE A 147 25.80 -16.36 4.28
CA PHE A 147 27.25 -16.38 4.11
C PHE A 147 27.88 -15.12 4.70
N ASP A 148 29.18 -15.19 5.01
CA ASP A 148 29.97 -14.03 5.43
C ASP A 148 30.30 -13.14 4.23
N ALA A 149 30.11 -11.84 4.38
CA ALA A 149 30.36 -10.88 3.30
C ALA A 149 31.27 -9.76 3.80
N SER A 150 32.14 -9.29 2.91
CA SER A 150 32.99 -8.14 3.20
C SER A 150 32.15 -6.88 3.43
N PRO A 151 32.65 -5.86 4.16
CA PRO A 151 31.96 -4.58 4.30
C PRO A 151 31.60 -3.94 2.94
N THR A 152 32.45 -4.12 1.93
CA THR A 152 32.19 -3.64 0.56
C THR A 152 31.00 -4.36 -0.09
N THR A 153 30.94 -5.68 0.06
CA THR A 153 29.82 -6.51 -0.44
C THR A 153 28.52 -6.12 0.28
N VAL A 154 28.56 -5.95 1.61
CA VAL A 154 27.42 -5.49 2.41
C VAL A 154 26.91 -4.13 1.91
N SER A 155 27.81 -3.17 1.66
CA SER A 155 27.43 -1.85 1.11
C SER A 155 26.77 -1.98 -0.26
N SER A 156 27.34 -2.80 -1.15
CA SER A 156 26.77 -3.02 -2.50
C SER A 156 25.38 -3.65 -2.44
N ILE A 157 25.15 -4.61 -1.53
CA ILE A 157 23.83 -5.22 -1.31
C ILE A 157 22.83 -4.18 -0.82
N ALA A 158 23.23 -3.34 0.14
CA ALA A 158 22.36 -2.29 0.67
C ALA A 158 21.93 -1.30 -0.45
N ASP A 159 22.87 -0.86 -1.29
CA ASP A 159 22.59 0.05 -2.39
C ASP A 159 21.70 -0.60 -3.46
N ARG A 160 21.95 -1.87 -3.79
CA ARG A 160 21.12 -2.61 -4.75
C ARG A 160 19.71 -2.82 -4.20
N ALA A 161 19.54 -3.15 -2.92
CA ALA A 161 18.25 -3.24 -2.27
C ALA A 161 17.48 -1.90 -2.29
N ARG A 162 18.15 -0.78 -2.01
CA ARG A 162 17.54 0.57 -2.15
C ARG A 162 17.04 0.82 -3.57
N ALA A 163 17.84 0.46 -4.57
CA ALA A 163 17.44 0.57 -5.98
C ALA A 163 16.23 -0.31 -6.31
N GLY A 164 16.14 -1.51 -5.72
CA GLY A 164 14.98 -2.40 -5.85
C GLY A 164 13.70 -1.77 -5.30
N VAL A 165 13.77 -1.19 -4.09
CA VAL A 165 12.65 -0.43 -3.51
C VAL A 165 12.25 0.73 -4.43
N ARG A 166 13.22 1.53 -4.89
CA ARG A 166 12.95 2.70 -5.75
C ARG A 166 12.36 2.34 -7.11
N ARG A 167 12.72 1.18 -7.66
CA ARG A 167 12.14 0.63 -8.89
C ARG A 167 10.69 0.22 -8.68
N HIS A 168 10.37 -0.34 -7.51
CA HIS A 168 9.00 -0.69 -7.15
C HIS A 168 8.15 0.55 -6.86
N ASP A 169 8.65 1.44 -6.01
CA ASP A 169 7.99 2.68 -5.61
C ASP A 169 8.96 3.87 -5.73
N ARG A 170 8.73 4.68 -6.76
CA ARG A 170 9.50 5.90 -7.00
C ARG A 170 9.26 6.98 -5.93
N PHE A 171 8.21 6.85 -5.14
CA PHE A 171 7.73 7.85 -4.18
C PHE A 171 8.00 7.49 -2.71
N ALA A 172 8.63 6.34 -2.43
CA ALA A 172 9.09 6.02 -1.07
C ALA A 172 9.94 7.19 -0.52
N GLN A 173 9.65 7.67 0.69
CA GLN A 173 10.32 8.84 1.24
C GLN A 173 11.64 8.44 1.89
N VAL A 174 11.58 7.52 2.85
CA VAL A 174 12.75 6.94 3.50
C VAL A 174 12.91 5.48 3.07
N ILE A 175 14.16 5.09 2.76
CA ILE A 175 14.51 3.70 2.49
C ILE A 175 15.66 3.32 3.41
N ASP A 176 15.33 2.59 4.47
CA ASP A 176 16.30 2.04 5.40
C ASP A 176 16.60 0.59 5.03
N VAL A 177 17.88 0.25 4.97
CA VAL A 177 18.33 -1.09 4.60
C VAL A 177 19.34 -1.58 5.62
N SER A 178 19.00 -2.70 6.25
CA SER A 178 19.89 -3.46 7.12
C SER A 178 20.30 -4.75 6.41
N VAL A 179 21.60 -5.02 6.40
CA VAL A 179 22.16 -6.27 5.87
C VAL A 179 22.85 -6.96 7.03
N GLN A 180 22.49 -8.23 7.26
CA GLN A 180 22.97 -9.01 8.39
C GLN A 180 23.35 -10.41 7.93
N HIS A 181 24.34 -11.00 8.60
CA HIS A 181 24.64 -12.41 8.44
C HIS A 181 23.74 -13.20 9.39
N SER A 182 23.09 -14.23 8.87
CA SER A 182 22.38 -15.19 9.71
C SER A 182 23.43 -16.03 10.44
N LEU A 183 23.64 -15.75 11.72
CA LEU A 183 24.23 -16.73 12.63
C LEU A 183 23.16 -17.82 12.80
N TRP A 184 23.39 -18.96 12.17
CA TRP A 184 22.57 -20.16 12.31
C TRP A 184 22.45 -20.57 13.79
#